data_AF-A0A4Q6AKN1-F1
#
_entry.id   AF-A0A4Q6AKN1-F1
#
_cell.length_a   1.000
_cell.length_b   1.000
_cell.length_c   1.000
_cell.angle_alpha   90.00
_cell.angle_beta   90.00
_cell.angle_gamma   90.00
#
_symmetry.space_group_name_H-M   'P 1'
#
loop_
_entity.id
_entity.type
_entity.pdbx_description
1 polymer ?
#
loop_
_entity_poly.entity_id
_entity_poly.type
_entity_poly.pdbx_seq_one_letter_code
_entity_poly.pdbx_strand_id
1 'polypeptide(L)' 'MASPLKYIVDDSGRRTSVLVPIKQWEELNAEYSRMQQKLAILQGITDSLQEVSEARKGGKKLQTLKDFLK' A
#
# COMPACT_ATOMS: atom_id res chain seq x y z
N MET A 1 -8.29 -25.55 7.71
CA MET A 1 -8.69 -25.70 9.12
C MET A 1 -8.40 -24.38 9.82
N ALA A 2 -9.43 -23.70 10.34
CA ALA A 2 -9.25 -22.41 11.00
C ALA A 2 -8.45 -22.61 12.30
N SER A 3 -7.28 -21.98 12.41
CA SER A 3 -6.54 -21.95 13.68
C SER A 3 -7.30 -21.05 14.66
N PRO A 4 -7.52 -21.48 15.92
CA PRO A 4 -8.16 -20.63 16.91
C PRO A 4 -7.27 -19.42 17.20
N LEU A 5 -7.76 -18.22 16.85
CA LEU A 5 -7.11 -16.95 17.19
C LEU A 5 -7.05 -16.83 18.71
N LYS A 6 -5.83 -16.71 19.25
CA LYS A 6 -5.62 -16.50 20.69
C LYS A 6 -5.46 -15.00 20.93
N TYR A 7 -6.10 -14.48 21.97
CA TYR A 7 -6.02 -13.07 22.34
C TYR A 7 -5.28 -12.94 23.67
N ILE A 8 -4.40 -11.94 23.77
CA ILE A 8 -3.83 -11.49 25.04
C ILE A 8 -4.74 -10.39 25.57
N VAL A 9 -5.13 -10.51 26.83
CA VAL A 9 -5.96 -9.53 27.54
C VAL A 9 -5.12 -8.79 28.57
N ASP A 10 -5.40 -7.50 28.77
CA ASP A 10 -4.82 -6.71 29.85
C ASP A 10 -5.47 -7.07 31.21
N ASP A 11 -4.92 -6.51 32.30
CA ASP A 11 -5.42 -6.74 33.66
C ASP A 11 -6.88 -6.28 33.87
N SER A 12 -7.42 -5.48 32.94
CA SER A 12 -8.81 -5.03 32.91
C SER A 12 -9.72 -5.88 32.01
N GLY A 13 -9.19 -6.97 31.44
CA GLY A 13 -9.93 -7.89 30.56
C GLY A 13 -10.10 -7.41 29.11
N ARG A 14 -9.48 -6.29 28.73
CA ARG A 14 -9.53 -5.78 27.35
C ARG A 14 -8.50 -6.49 26.49
N ARG A 15 -8.90 -6.90 25.29
CA ARG A 15 -8.02 -7.59 24.33
C ARG A 15 -7.01 -6.60 23.76
N THR A 16 -5.73 -6.78 24.07
CA THR A 16 -4.64 -5.86 23.67
C THR A 16 -3.78 -6.41 22.54
N SER A 17 -3.73 -7.73 22.34
CA SER A 17 -2.95 -8.33 21.26
C SER A 17 -3.56 -9.63 20.76
N VAL A 18 -3.21 -10.00 19.53
CA VAL A 18 -3.65 -11.25 18.88
C VAL A 18 -2.41 -12.10 18.62
N LEU A 19 -2.46 -13.35 19.05
CA LEU A 19 -1.44 -14.34 18.75
C LEU A 19 -1.86 -15.13 17.52
N VAL A 20 -1.07 -14.97 16.46
CA VAL A 20 -1.27 -15.59 15.16
C VAL A 20 -0.12 -16.56 14.91
N PRO A 21 -0.38 -17.77 14.37
CA PRO A 21 0.69 -18.66 13.94
C PRO A 21 1.64 -17.97 12.95
N ILE A 22 2.95 -18.13 13.12
CA ILE A 22 3.97 -17.41 12.33
C ILE A 22 3.76 -17.57 10.82
N LYS A 23 3.44 -18.78 10.36
CA LYS A 23 3.19 -19.06 8.94
C LYS A 23 2.01 -18.23 8.38
N GLN A 24 0.93 -18.10 9.14
CA GLN A 24 -0.22 -17.28 8.72
C GLN A 24 0.14 -15.79 8.72
N TRP A 25 0.94 -15.35 9.69
CA TRP A 25 1.42 -13.97 9.74
C TRP A 25 2.32 -13.62 8.55
N GLU A 26 3.21 -14.52 8.16
CA GLU A 26 4.08 -14.36 6.98
C GLU A 26 3.26 -14.32 5.68
N GLU A 27 2.29 -15.22 5.51
CA GLU A 27 1.39 -15.24 4.35
C GLU A 27 0.58 -13.94 4.23
N LEU A 28 0.00 -13.48 5.34
CA LEU A 28 -0.76 -12.21 5.39
C LEU A 28 0.11 -11.01 5.02
N ASN A 29 1.33 -10.92 5.56
CA ASN A 29 2.23 -9.81 5.25
C ASN A 29 2.74 -9.84 3.81
N ALA A 30 2.99 -11.03 3.26
CA ALA A 30 3.37 -11.18 1.86
C ALA A 30 2.25 -10.70 0.93
N GLU A 31 1.00 -11.06 1.21
CA GLU A 31 -0.15 -10.59 0.45
C GLU A 31 -0.36 -9.08 0.60
N TYR A 32 -0.29 -8.57 1.83
CA TYR A 32 -0.40 -7.15 2.13
C TYR A 32 0.65 -6.32 1.37
N SER A 33 1.90 -6.75 1.39
CA SER A 33 3.00 -6.09 0.66
C SER A 33 2.74 -6.05 -0.85
N ARG A 34 2.27 -7.15 -1.45
CA ARG A 34 1.89 -7.18 -2.87
C ARG A 34 0.74 -6.23 -3.18
N MET A 35 -0.27 -6.15 -2.30
CA MET A 35 -1.39 -5.23 -2.47
C MET A 35 -0.94 -3.76 -2.39
N GLN A 36 -0.08 -3.42 -1.42
CA GLN A 36 0.49 -2.08 -1.30
C GLN A 36 1.31 -1.69 -2.54
N GLN A 37 2.14 -2.59 -3.07
CA GLN A 37 2.89 -2.32 -4.30
C GLN A 37 1.98 -2.04 -5.49
N LYS A 38 0.93 -2.85 -5.67
CA LYS A 38 -0.06 -2.61 -6.72
C LYS A 38 -0.74 -1.26 -6.55
N LEU A 39 -1.14 -0.93 -5.32
CA LEU A 39 -1.79 0.34 -5.02
C LEU A 39 -0.85 1.52 -5.34
N ALA A 40 0.42 1.44 -4.94
CA ALA A 40 1.41 2.48 -5.20
C ALA A 40 1.62 2.69 -6.71
N ILE A 41 1.68 1.62 -7.51
CA ILE A 41 1.80 1.73 -8.98
C ILE A 41 0.57 2.40 -9.58
N LEU A 42 -0.64 1.98 -9.17
CA LEU A 42 -1.88 2.54 -9.69
C LEU A 42 -2.05 4.02 -9.31
N GLN A 43 -1.73 4.37 -8.07
CA GLN A 43 -1.72 5.76 -7.59
C GLN A 43 -0.71 6.58 -8.37
N GLY A 44 0.53 6.09 -8.54
CA GLY A 44 1.55 6.78 -9.34
C GLY A 44 1.10 7.05 -10.79
N ILE A 45 0.39 6.10 -11.42
CA ILE A 45 -0.21 6.32 -12.75
C ILE A 45 -1.29 7.40 -12.69
N THR A 46 -2.22 7.32 -11.73
CA THR A 46 -3.29 8.32 -11.58
C THR A 46 -2.74 9.72 -11.35
N ASP A 47 -1.77 9.86 -10.46
CA ASP A 47 -1.12 11.12 -10.13
C ASP A 47 -0.39 11.69 -11.36
N SER A 48 0.32 10.84 -12.11
CA SER A 48 1.00 11.27 -13.35
C SER A 48 0.01 11.76 -14.42
N LEU A 49 -1.14 11.09 -14.56
CA LEU A 49 -2.19 11.52 -15.50
C LEU A 49 -2.82 12.84 -15.05
N GLN A 50 -3.02 13.02 -13.76
CA GLN A 50 -3.51 14.27 -13.17
C GLN A 50 -2.52 15.42 -13.41
N GLU A 51 -1.22 15.18 -13.18
CA GLU A 51 -0.16 16.16 -13.45
C GLU A 51 -0.16 16.60 -14.92
N VAL A 52 -0.27 15.67 -15.86
CA VAL A 52 -0.35 15.99 -17.29
C VAL A 52 -1.59 16.81 -17.62
N SER A 53 -2.75 16.48 -17.03
CA SER A 53 -4.00 17.22 -17.19
C SER A 53 -3.88 18.66 -16.68
N GLU A 54 -3.30 18.84 -15.49
CA GLU A 54 -3.09 20.16 -14.88
C GLU A 54 -2.06 20.99 -15.64
N ALA A 55 -0.95 20.40 -16.07
CA ALA A 55 0.06 21.08 -16.88
C ALA A 55 -0.51 21.57 -18.23
N ARG A 56 -1.38 20.76 -18.87
CA ARG A 56 -2.12 21.18 -20.09
C ARG A 56 -3.03 22.38 -19.82
N LYS A 57 -3.76 22.39 -18.70
CA LYS A 57 -4.65 23.51 -18.33
C LYS A 57 -3.89 24.79 -17.97
N GLY A 58 -2.76 24.65 -17.27
CA GLY A 58 -1.95 25.77 -16.78
C GLY A 58 -0.88 26.26 -17.76
N GLY A 59 -0.80 25.71 -18.98
CA GLY A 59 0.22 26.08 -19.98
C GLY A 59 1.66 25.76 -19.57
N LYS A 60 1.85 24.87 -18.58
CA LYS A 60 3.19 24.48 -18.10
C LYS A 60 3.87 23.59 -19.13
N LYS A 61 5.18 23.76 -19.29
CA LYS A 61 5.98 23.00 -20.26
C LYS A 61 6.11 21.55 -19.78
N LEU A 62 5.36 20.65 -20.43
CA LEU A 62 5.50 19.21 -20.22
C LEU A 62 6.87 18.77 -20.75
N GLN A 63 7.63 18.08 -19.91
CA GLN A 63 8.90 17.47 -20.27
C GLN A 63 8.66 16.00 -20.59
N THR A 64 9.15 15.52 -21.73
CA THR A 64 9.04 14.09 -22.05
C THR A 64 10.10 13.30 -21.27
N LEU A 65 9.91 12.00 -21.10
CA LEU A 65 10.91 11.13 -20.47
C LEU A 65 12.29 11.23 -21.18
N LYS A 66 12.29 11.42 -22.50
CA LYS A 66 13.52 11.63 -23.29
C LYS A 66 14.22 12.95 -22.98
N ASP A 67 13.45 13.98 -22.64
CA ASP A 67 13.99 15.28 -22.27
C ASP A 67 14.51 15.28 -20.83
N PHE A 68 13.98 14.43 -19.95
CA PHE A 68 14.45 14.27 -18.56
C PHE A 68 15.75 13.46 -18.46
N LEU A 69 15.92 12.45 -19.31
CA LEU A 69 17.08 11.55 -19.29
C LEU A 69 18.33 12.10 -20.02
N LYS A 70 18.36 13.39 -20.38
CA LYS A 70 19.48 14.05 -21.05
C LYS A 70 20.42 14.74 -20.07
#